data_AF-A0A1Q7EKW5-F1
#
_entry.id   AF-A0A1Q7EKW5-F1
#
_cell.length_a   1.000
_cell.length_b   1.000
_cell.length_c   1.000
_cell.angle_alpha   90.00
_cell.angle_beta   90.00
_cell.angle_gamma   90.00
#
_symmetry.space_group_name_H-M   'P 1'
#
loop_
_entity.id
_entity.type
_entity.pdbx_description
1 polymer ?
#
loop_
_entity_poly.entity_id
_entity_poly.type
_entity_poly.pdbx_seq_one_letter_code
_entity_poly.pdbx_strand_id
1 'polypeptide(L)'
;MARGFALGILILAVALISVLVFSPSGQHMKGVVPTSLPSSPLLHDYGPVPAGVPVLYGAAPSNPQWLTAFDWQGHPRGTVKLAAPLMHELVPEPHCFVLEDQQTFDEVLYVDVPGQPPNKRVGVITNEGSLGQVGVEAVECNFQRNFAIAVRAGLGLSTDSWAVRLSDAALLGHWSYDSTLNVVPSSDGSLIAENGANGGVTRIRSMPDGAVVKSLPPVDAVDGFSDDNRFAVIGPVVSVAQIRVIDWRTGNEVWHNGGSGWAMRVAVNPGTGDVAIAIGTDDQYRNLGQDYTYPLVIVRADGSATEIPGKYAWVFPPYADGYYPYKGGPP
;
A
#
# COMPACT_ATOMS: atom_id res chain seq x y z
N MET A 1 -52.40 17.92 -49.16
CA MET A 1 -52.58 16.52 -49.62
C MET A 1 -51.96 15.59 -48.60
N ALA A 2 -52.48 14.37 -48.46
CA ALA A 2 -52.22 13.48 -47.31
C ALA A 2 -51.31 12.27 -47.66
N ARG A 3 -51.08 11.40 -46.65
CA ARG A 3 -50.22 10.18 -46.62
C ARG A 3 -48.73 10.50 -46.41
N GLY A 4 -48.01 10.01 -45.41
CA GLY A 4 -48.35 9.10 -44.30
C GLY A 4 -47.91 7.65 -44.54
N PHE A 5 -46.92 7.15 -43.78
CA PHE A 5 -46.68 5.75 -43.41
C PHE A 5 -45.64 5.68 -42.27
N ALA A 6 -45.75 4.66 -41.41
CA ALA A 6 -44.82 4.40 -40.30
C ALA A 6 -44.02 3.11 -40.54
N LEU A 7 -42.76 3.09 -40.12
CA LEU A 7 -41.86 1.92 -39.99
C LEU A 7 -40.60 2.39 -39.22
N GLY A 8 -40.02 1.69 -38.26
CA GLY A 8 -40.43 0.47 -37.57
C GLY A 8 -39.53 0.21 -36.34
N ILE A 9 -40.06 -0.51 -35.35
CA ILE A 9 -39.30 -1.19 -34.27
C ILE A 9 -38.99 -2.63 -34.74
N LEU A 10 -38.18 -3.42 -34.00
CA LEU A 10 -37.76 -4.83 -34.23
C LEU A 10 -36.59 -4.96 -35.26
N ILE A 11 -35.54 -5.80 -35.14
CA ILE A 11 -35.26 -7.05 -34.38
C ILE A 11 -33.76 -7.23 -34.00
N LEU A 12 -33.54 -7.94 -32.87
CA LEU A 12 -32.40 -8.73 -32.33
C LEU A 12 -30.96 -8.79 -32.94
N ALA A 13 -30.00 -8.66 -32.01
CA ALA A 13 -28.93 -9.60 -31.60
C ALA A 13 -28.03 -10.40 -32.60
N VAL A 14 -26.72 -10.06 -32.58
CA VAL A 14 -25.49 -10.89 -32.69
C VAL A 14 -24.34 -10.03 -32.10
N ALA A 15 -23.30 -10.43 -31.35
CA ALA A 15 -22.96 -11.52 -30.40
C ALA A 15 -21.77 -10.95 -29.54
N LEU A 16 -21.36 -11.41 -28.34
CA LEU A 16 -21.58 -12.63 -27.53
C LEU A 16 -20.76 -13.90 -27.87
N ILE A 17 -19.54 -13.73 -28.41
CA ILE A 17 -18.49 -14.73 -28.70
C ILE A 17 -17.18 -13.91 -28.85
N SER A 18 -16.00 -14.19 -28.27
CA SER A 18 -15.57 -15.18 -27.28
C SER A 18 -14.27 -14.73 -26.62
N VAL A 19 -14.13 -14.89 -25.29
CA VAL A 19 -12.82 -15.14 -24.63
C VAL A 19 -13.00 -16.33 -23.67
N LEU A 20 -13.22 -17.50 -24.28
CA LEU A 20 -13.00 -18.80 -23.64
C LEU A 20 -11.61 -19.26 -24.05
N VAL A 21 -10.60 -18.93 -23.24
CA VAL A 21 -9.20 -19.32 -23.47
C VAL A 21 -8.60 -19.80 -22.14
N PHE A 22 -8.72 -21.11 -21.93
CA PHE A 22 -8.01 -21.96 -20.95
C PHE A 22 -7.97 -21.50 -19.48
N SER A 23 -8.92 -22.03 -18.70
CA SER A 23 -8.61 -22.45 -17.32
C SER A 23 -7.67 -23.66 -17.37
N PRO A 24 -6.46 -23.62 -16.79
CA PRO A 24 -5.73 -24.83 -16.46
C PRO A 24 -6.51 -25.58 -15.37
N SER A 25 -6.61 -26.90 -15.48
CA SER A 25 -7.20 -27.74 -14.43
C SER A 25 -6.24 -27.86 -13.24
N GLY A 26 -6.05 -26.77 -12.50
CA GLY A 26 -5.38 -26.74 -11.21
C GLY A 26 -6.25 -27.39 -10.13
N GLN A 27 -5.63 -28.16 -9.24
CA GLN A 27 -6.35 -28.94 -8.24
C GLN A 27 -7.09 -28.04 -7.23
N HIS A 28 -8.26 -28.48 -6.76
CA HIS A 28 -9.00 -27.86 -5.66
C HIS A 28 -8.12 -27.76 -4.39
N MET A 29 -7.46 -26.62 -4.18
CA MET A 29 -7.17 -26.18 -2.83
C MET A 29 -8.44 -25.59 -2.23
N LYS A 30 -8.78 -26.01 -1.01
CA LYS A 30 -10.04 -25.62 -0.36
C LYS A 30 -9.96 -24.15 0.06
N GLY A 31 -10.58 -23.27 -0.72
CA GLY A 31 -10.93 -21.94 -0.24
C GLY A 31 -11.82 -22.07 1.00
N VAL A 32 -11.32 -21.60 2.15
CA VAL A 32 -12.11 -21.51 3.37
C VAL A 32 -13.00 -20.29 3.25
N VAL A 33 -14.31 -20.49 3.29
CA VAL A 33 -15.30 -19.40 3.40
C VAL A 33 -15.83 -19.40 4.82
N PRO A 34 -15.51 -18.40 5.67
CA PRO A 34 -16.08 -18.30 7.01
C PRO A 34 -17.49 -17.69 6.94
N THR A 35 -18.53 -18.50 7.16
CA THR A 35 -19.94 -18.04 7.16
C THR A 35 -20.38 -17.37 8.49
N SER A 36 -19.44 -16.96 9.34
CA SER A 36 -19.73 -16.25 10.59
C SER A 36 -18.50 -15.49 11.11
N LEU A 37 -18.57 -14.16 11.12
CA LEU A 37 -17.59 -13.31 11.80
C LEU A 37 -17.77 -13.43 13.32
N PRO A 38 -16.71 -13.73 14.10
CA PRO A 38 -16.76 -13.57 15.55
C PRO A 38 -16.96 -12.10 15.94
N SER A 39 -17.58 -11.89 17.10
CA SER A 39 -17.62 -10.58 17.77
C SER A 39 -16.22 -9.97 17.93
N SER A 40 -16.13 -8.64 17.96
CA SER A 40 -14.89 -7.88 18.17
C SER A 40 -13.98 -8.53 19.22
N PRO A 41 -12.66 -8.64 18.96
CA PRO A 41 -11.75 -9.32 19.89
C PRO A 41 -11.86 -8.69 21.28
N LEU A 42 -12.13 -9.53 22.27
CA LEU A 42 -12.15 -9.12 23.67
C LEU A 42 -10.78 -8.55 24.02
N LEU A 43 -10.75 -7.39 24.70
CA LEU A 43 -9.49 -6.82 25.18
C LEU A 43 -8.79 -7.82 26.09
N HIS A 44 -7.65 -8.33 25.64
CA HIS A 44 -6.81 -9.24 26.38
C HIS A 44 -5.40 -8.65 26.47
N ASP A 45 -4.79 -8.78 27.64
CA ASP A 45 -3.42 -8.35 27.88
C ASP A 45 -2.49 -9.55 27.74
N TYR A 46 -1.76 -9.61 26.64
CA TYR A 46 -0.84 -10.70 26.32
C TYR A 46 0.54 -10.52 26.98
N GLY A 47 0.72 -9.51 27.83
CA GLY A 47 2.00 -9.19 28.47
C GLY A 47 2.92 -8.35 27.57
N PRO A 48 4.20 -8.19 27.94
CA PRO A 48 5.13 -7.36 27.19
C PRO A 48 5.48 -7.96 25.82
N VAL A 49 5.61 -7.12 24.80
CA VAL A 49 6.06 -7.54 23.46
C VAL A 49 7.50 -8.07 23.53
N PRO A 50 7.82 -9.24 22.93
CA PRO A 50 9.18 -9.76 22.87
C PRO A 50 10.13 -8.81 22.15
N ALA A 51 11.26 -8.47 22.78
CA ALA A 51 12.27 -7.61 22.19
C ALA A 51 12.97 -8.30 21.01
N GLY A 52 13.24 -7.54 19.94
CA GLY A 52 13.99 -8.01 18.76
C GLY A 52 13.24 -9.00 17.86
N VAL A 53 11.92 -9.13 18.01
CA VAL A 53 11.07 -9.96 17.14
C VAL A 53 10.20 -9.05 16.25
N PRO A 54 10.25 -9.18 14.91
CA PRO A 54 9.30 -8.51 14.03
C PRO A 54 7.87 -8.92 14.35
N VAL A 55 6.99 -7.94 14.55
CA VAL A 55 5.58 -8.13 14.89
C VAL A 55 4.71 -7.18 14.08
N LEU A 56 3.47 -7.61 13.83
CA LEU A 56 2.39 -6.77 13.31
C LEU A 56 1.59 -6.22 14.48
N TYR A 57 1.21 -4.95 14.45
CA TYR A 57 0.31 -4.42 15.47
C TYR A 57 -1.14 -4.37 14.96
N GLY A 58 -2.10 -4.54 15.86
CA GLY A 58 -3.52 -4.33 15.58
C GLY A 58 -4.19 -3.64 16.75
N ALA A 59 -4.81 -2.48 16.50
CA ALA A 59 -5.59 -1.76 17.49
C ALA A 59 -7.01 -2.32 17.53
N ALA A 60 -7.50 -2.65 18.73
CA ALA A 60 -8.88 -3.09 18.89
C ALA A 60 -9.84 -1.90 18.64
N PRO A 61 -10.91 -2.05 17.84
CA PRO A 61 -11.84 -0.94 17.57
C PRO A 61 -12.49 -0.34 18.84
N SER A 62 -12.64 -1.18 19.88
CA SER A 62 -13.17 -0.81 21.19
C SER A 62 -12.17 -0.07 22.10
N ASN A 63 -10.88 -0.10 21.78
CA ASN A 63 -9.84 0.62 22.51
C ASN A 63 -8.60 0.87 21.63
N PRO A 64 -8.54 2.00 20.89
CA PRO A 64 -7.43 2.28 19.97
C PRO A 64 -6.09 2.58 20.68
N GLN A 65 -6.09 2.73 22.01
CA GLN A 65 -4.87 2.89 22.81
C GLN A 65 -4.24 1.55 23.21
N TRP A 66 -4.89 0.42 22.91
CA TRP A 66 -4.38 -0.93 23.21
C TRP A 66 -4.07 -1.66 21.90
N LEU A 67 -2.78 -1.79 21.62
CA LEU A 67 -2.27 -2.52 20.47
C LEU A 67 -2.00 -3.97 20.87
N THR A 68 -2.53 -4.92 20.12
CA THR A 68 -2.07 -6.31 20.18
C THR A 68 -0.92 -6.48 19.19
N ALA A 69 0.22 -7.00 19.65
CA ALA A 69 1.30 -7.43 18.78
C ALA A 69 1.06 -8.88 18.35
N PHE A 70 1.11 -9.16 17.06
CA PHE A 70 1.00 -10.50 16.47
C PHE A 70 2.34 -10.92 15.86
N ASP A 71 2.68 -12.20 15.96
CA ASP A 71 3.74 -12.76 15.11
C ASP A 71 3.26 -12.94 13.66
N TRP A 72 4.22 -13.22 12.79
CA TRP A 72 3.98 -13.52 11.37
C TRP A 72 3.38 -14.91 11.12
N GLN A 73 2.78 -15.53 12.14
CA GLN A 73 1.88 -16.66 12.06
C GLN A 73 0.47 -16.31 12.58
N GLY A 74 0.22 -15.05 12.96
CA GLY A 74 -1.07 -14.54 13.42
C GLY A 74 -1.35 -14.73 14.91
N HIS A 75 -0.40 -15.24 15.70
CA HIS A 75 -0.59 -15.43 17.14
C HIS A 75 -0.26 -14.14 17.91
N PRO A 76 -1.08 -13.74 18.91
CA PRO A 76 -0.77 -12.61 19.75
C PRO A 76 0.44 -12.91 20.66
N ARG A 77 1.38 -11.97 20.73
CA ARG A 77 2.68 -12.09 21.43
C ARG A 77 2.89 -11.07 22.55
N GLY A 78 2.08 -10.02 22.59
CA GLY A 78 2.14 -8.99 23.62
C GLY A 78 1.13 -7.88 23.38
N THR A 79 1.06 -6.95 24.33
CA THR A 79 0.16 -5.80 24.31
C THR A 79 0.93 -4.53 24.60
N VAL A 80 0.77 -3.51 23.75
CA VAL A 80 1.29 -2.15 23.99
C VAL A 80 0.12 -1.27 24.41
N LYS A 81 0.27 -0.59 25.55
CA LYS A 81 -0.72 0.35 26.09
C LYS A 81 -0.19 1.75 25.93
N LEU A 82 -0.82 2.53 25.06
CA LEU A 82 -0.42 3.87 24.72
C LEU A 82 -1.06 4.88 25.68
N ALA A 83 -0.36 5.97 26.01
CA ALA A 83 -0.92 7.05 26.82
C ALA A 83 -1.92 7.93 26.05
N ALA A 84 -1.81 7.95 24.72
CA ALA A 84 -2.69 8.62 23.76
C ALA A 84 -2.73 7.76 22.48
N PRO A 85 -3.72 7.93 21.58
CA PRO A 85 -3.67 7.28 20.27
C PRO A 85 -2.37 7.63 19.53
N LEU A 86 -1.80 6.67 18.78
CA LEU A 86 -0.66 6.97 17.91
C LEU A 86 -1.10 7.88 16.78
N MET A 87 -0.51 9.06 16.70
CA MET A 87 -0.64 9.99 15.56
C MET A 87 0.51 9.84 14.55
N HIS A 88 1.59 9.14 14.95
CA HIS A 88 2.82 8.94 14.18
C HIS A 88 3.37 7.54 14.46
N GLU A 89 4.28 7.07 13.62
CA GLU A 89 4.84 5.72 13.68
C GLU A 89 5.83 5.52 14.83
N LEU A 90 5.88 4.28 15.35
CA LEU A 90 6.91 3.81 16.26
C LEU A 90 8.03 3.16 15.46
N VAL A 91 8.95 3.94 14.92
CA VAL A 91 10.07 3.42 14.11
C VAL A 91 11.28 3.11 15.01
N PRO A 92 11.65 1.82 15.23
CA PRO A 92 12.87 1.45 15.97
C PRO A 92 14.14 1.49 15.10
N GLU A 93 14.00 1.76 13.80
CA GLU A 93 15.02 1.65 12.76
C GLU A 93 15.34 3.02 12.10
N PRO A 94 16.42 3.12 11.32
CA PRO A 94 16.68 4.29 10.49
C PRO A 94 15.53 4.55 9.51
N HIS A 95 15.00 5.77 9.47
CA HIS A 95 13.97 6.19 8.52
C HIS A 95 14.21 7.61 8.01
N CYS A 96 13.54 7.98 6.94
CA CYS A 96 13.44 9.36 6.49
C CYS A 96 11.99 9.80 6.40
N PHE A 97 11.82 11.11 6.47
CA PHE A 97 10.54 11.80 6.32
C PHE A 97 10.83 13.16 5.69
N VAL A 98 9.81 13.78 5.11
CA VAL A 98 9.88 15.12 4.53
C VAL A 98 8.98 16.06 5.32
N LEU A 99 9.50 17.25 5.66
CA LEU A 99 8.73 18.32 6.29
C LEU A 99 8.76 19.57 5.41
N GLU A 100 7.59 20.15 5.19
CA GLU A 100 7.40 21.44 4.52
C GLU A 100 7.78 22.59 5.48
N ASP A 101 8.79 23.39 5.11
CA ASP A 101 9.08 24.66 5.77
C ASP A 101 7.98 25.68 5.43
N GLN A 102 7.14 26.00 6.42
CA GLN A 102 6.00 26.91 6.27
C GLN A 102 6.38 28.36 5.88
N GLN A 103 7.66 28.75 5.94
CA GLN A 103 8.12 30.08 5.58
C GLN A 103 8.71 30.15 4.16
N THR A 104 9.41 29.10 3.74
CA THR A 104 10.07 29.05 2.42
C THR A 104 9.31 28.22 1.39
N PHE A 105 8.40 27.34 1.82
CA PHE A 105 7.75 26.28 1.03
C PHE A 105 8.75 25.24 0.48
N ASP A 106 9.90 25.09 1.14
CA ASP A 106 10.86 24.02 0.87
C ASP A 106 10.36 22.70 1.45
N GLU A 107 10.30 21.66 0.62
CA GLU A 107 10.10 20.28 1.07
C GLU A 107 11.47 19.69 1.45
N VAL A 108 11.71 19.59 2.75
CA VAL A 108 13.03 19.27 3.30
C VAL A 108 13.10 17.83 3.76
N LEU A 109 14.08 17.08 3.24
CA LEU A 109 14.39 15.71 3.67
C LEU A 109 15.12 15.70 5.01
N TYR A 110 14.64 14.86 5.92
CA TYR A 110 15.26 14.54 7.20
C TYR A 110 15.51 13.03 7.30
N VAL A 111 16.48 12.66 8.13
CA VAL A 111 16.69 11.27 8.56
C VAL A 111 16.75 11.18 10.07
N ASP A 112 16.16 10.12 10.61
CA ASP A 112 16.32 9.69 11.98
C ASP A 112 17.08 8.37 11.98
N VAL A 113 18.13 8.29 12.80
CA VAL A 113 18.99 7.10 12.90
C VAL A 113 19.19 6.79 14.37
N PRO A 114 18.84 5.58 14.87
CA PRO A 114 19.04 5.21 16.26
C PRO A 114 20.46 5.48 16.77
N GLY A 115 20.55 6.21 17.89
CA GLY A 115 21.83 6.64 18.48
C GLY A 115 22.43 7.93 17.91
N GLN A 116 21.80 8.56 16.91
CA GLN A 116 22.12 9.91 16.45
C GLN A 116 21.09 10.92 17.00
N PRO A 117 21.38 12.24 16.96
CA PRO A 117 20.35 13.25 17.20
C PRO A 117 19.20 13.12 16.19
N PRO A 118 17.93 13.22 16.63
CA PRO A 118 16.77 13.17 15.74
C PRO A 118 16.67 14.42 14.86
N ASN A 119 15.83 14.35 13.83
CA ASN A 119 15.58 15.35 12.82
C ASN A 119 16.88 15.82 12.12
N LYS A 120 17.76 14.88 11.73
CA LYS A 120 18.97 15.24 10.99
C LYS A 120 18.60 15.67 9.57
N ARG A 121 18.59 16.99 9.34
CA ARG A 121 18.37 17.59 8.02
C ARG A 121 19.37 17.08 6.99
N VAL A 122 18.87 16.59 5.87
CA VAL A 122 19.68 16.20 4.70
C VAL A 122 19.74 17.34 3.70
N GLY A 123 18.60 17.89 3.28
CA GLY A 123 18.54 19.03 2.36
C GLY A 123 17.14 19.24 1.74
N VAL A 124 17.02 20.21 0.84
CA VAL A 124 15.77 20.52 0.13
C VAL A 124 15.62 19.57 -1.07
N ILE A 125 14.44 18.96 -1.23
CA ILE A 125 14.10 18.13 -2.41
C ILE A 125 13.50 19.02 -3.51
N THR A 126 12.49 19.81 -3.15
CA THR A 126 11.73 20.68 -4.06
C THR A 126 11.23 21.90 -3.28
N ASN A 127 10.69 22.89 -4.00
CA ASN A 127 10.00 24.04 -3.43
C ASN A 127 8.63 24.15 -4.10
N GLU A 128 7.55 24.14 -3.31
CA GLU A 128 6.17 24.09 -3.83
C GLU A 128 5.64 25.46 -4.23
N GLY A 129 6.30 26.56 -3.85
CA GLY A 129 5.92 27.93 -4.17
C GLY A 129 4.62 28.45 -3.51
N SER A 130 3.80 27.55 -2.94
CA SER A 130 2.57 27.88 -2.19
C SER A 130 2.13 26.71 -1.31
N LEU A 131 1.54 27.01 -0.14
CA LEU A 131 1.09 25.99 0.81
C LEU A 131 -0.08 25.13 0.30
N GLY A 132 0.00 23.83 0.58
CA GLY A 132 -1.17 23.00 0.89
C GLY A 132 -2.07 22.53 -0.27
N GLN A 133 -1.67 22.69 -1.53
CA GLN A 133 -2.36 22.07 -2.68
C GLN A 133 -1.61 20.90 -3.31
N VAL A 134 -0.28 20.88 -3.17
CA VAL A 134 0.63 19.88 -3.71
C VAL A 134 1.81 19.77 -2.74
N GLY A 135 2.44 18.61 -2.64
CA GLY A 135 3.63 18.40 -1.82
C GLY A 135 4.12 16.95 -1.86
N VAL A 136 5.16 16.66 -1.09
CA VAL A 136 5.66 15.28 -0.92
C VAL A 136 4.70 14.52 0.01
N GLU A 137 4.11 13.43 -0.50
CA GLU A 137 3.12 12.62 0.24
C GLU A 137 3.66 11.25 0.66
N ALA A 138 4.75 10.78 0.05
CA ALA A 138 5.45 9.56 0.46
C ALA A 138 6.96 9.71 0.28
N VAL A 139 7.73 9.06 1.15
CA VAL A 139 9.18 8.94 1.01
C VAL A 139 9.66 7.58 1.52
N GLU A 140 10.51 6.90 0.76
CA GLU A 140 11.10 5.62 1.17
C GLU A 140 12.63 5.65 1.10
N CYS A 141 13.28 4.93 2.02
CA CYS A 141 14.69 5.12 2.33
C CYS A 141 15.55 3.87 2.13
N ASN A 142 16.56 3.95 1.25
CA ASN A 142 17.65 2.98 1.18
C ASN A 142 18.94 3.53 1.81
N PHE A 143 19.08 3.32 3.12
CA PHE A 143 20.32 3.65 3.84
C PHE A 143 21.55 2.87 3.37
N GLN A 144 21.38 1.63 2.88
CA GLN A 144 22.49 0.80 2.40
C GLN A 144 23.07 1.32 1.07
N ARG A 145 22.21 1.85 0.19
CA ARG A 145 22.55 2.43 -1.12
C ARG A 145 22.65 3.96 -1.08
N ASN A 146 22.48 4.57 0.10
CA ASN A 146 22.60 6.01 0.35
C ASN A 146 21.63 6.88 -0.48
N PHE A 147 20.38 6.47 -0.67
CA PHE A 147 19.36 7.31 -1.32
C PHE A 147 17.96 7.11 -0.74
N ALA A 148 17.10 8.11 -0.93
CA ALA A 148 15.67 8.02 -0.74
C ALA A 148 14.92 8.30 -2.03
N ILE A 149 13.67 7.88 -2.09
CA ILE A 149 12.71 8.21 -3.14
C ILE A 149 11.62 9.05 -2.50
N ALA A 150 11.42 10.26 -2.98
CA ALA A 150 10.29 11.11 -2.58
C ALA A 150 9.26 11.16 -3.72
N VAL A 151 7.97 11.02 -3.39
CA VAL A 151 6.85 11.08 -4.31
C VAL A 151 6.03 12.32 -4.00
N ARG A 152 5.82 13.18 -5.01
CA ARG A 152 4.92 14.34 -4.93
C ARG A 152 3.59 14.02 -5.57
N ALA A 153 2.53 14.43 -4.90
CA ALA A 153 1.16 14.29 -5.37
C ALA A 153 0.37 15.57 -5.10
N GLY A 154 -0.67 15.76 -5.91
CA GLY A 154 -1.57 16.90 -5.84
C GLY A 154 -2.91 16.54 -6.46
N LEU A 155 -3.99 17.02 -5.84
CA LEU A 155 -5.37 16.78 -6.30
C LEU A 155 -5.73 15.29 -6.52
N GLY A 156 -5.07 14.39 -5.78
CA GLY A 156 -5.33 12.94 -5.82
C GLY A 156 -4.60 12.17 -6.92
N LEU A 157 -3.55 12.75 -7.53
CA LEU A 157 -2.66 12.09 -8.49
C LEU A 157 -1.19 12.34 -8.13
N SER A 158 -0.32 11.36 -8.37
CA SER A 158 1.13 11.58 -8.32
C SER A 158 1.59 12.37 -9.54
N THR A 159 2.36 13.44 -9.32
CA THR A 159 2.86 14.33 -10.39
C THR A 159 4.35 14.17 -10.63
N ASP A 160 5.13 13.90 -9.58
CA ASP A 160 6.59 13.80 -9.66
C ASP A 160 7.14 12.75 -8.70
N SER A 161 8.35 12.29 -8.98
CA SER A 161 9.17 11.55 -8.02
C SER A 161 10.65 11.87 -8.20
N TRP A 162 11.41 11.89 -7.12
CA TRP A 162 12.86 12.12 -7.12
C TRP A 162 13.58 11.03 -6.37
N ALA A 163 14.71 10.59 -6.91
CA ALA A 163 15.72 9.86 -6.15
C ALA A 163 16.76 10.87 -5.66
N VAL A 164 16.95 10.96 -4.35
CA VAL A 164 17.84 11.94 -3.69
C VAL A 164 18.82 11.23 -2.77
N ARG A 165 20.08 11.68 -2.74
CA ARG A 165 21.12 11.03 -1.95
C ARG A 165 21.02 11.41 -0.46
N LEU A 166 21.08 10.42 0.43
CA LEU A 166 20.89 10.62 1.88
C LEU A 166 22.06 11.32 2.59
N SER A 167 23.23 11.42 1.95
CA SER A 167 24.40 12.07 2.52
C SER A 167 24.47 13.59 2.30
N ASP A 168 23.83 14.11 1.25
CA ASP A 168 24.03 15.48 0.76
C ASP A 168 22.82 16.09 -0.01
N ALA A 169 21.67 15.40 -0.06
CA ALA A 169 20.50 15.73 -0.87
C ALA A 169 20.76 15.88 -2.38
N ALA A 170 21.88 15.37 -2.91
CA ALA A 170 22.15 15.42 -4.34
C ALA A 170 21.08 14.65 -5.12
N LEU A 171 20.44 15.32 -6.08
CA LEU A 171 19.48 14.71 -6.98
C LEU A 171 20.17 13.64 -7.85
N LEU A 172 19.65 12.41 -7.78
CA LEU A 172 20.12 11.26 -8.55
C LEU A 172 19.24 10.98 -9.78
N GLY A 173 17.96 11.33 -9.71
CA GLY A 173 17.00 11.21 -10.81
C GLY A 173 15.67 11.88 -10.48
N HIS A 174 14.94 12.31 -11.52
CA HIS A 174 13.62 12.95 -11.42
C HIS A 174 12.73 12.39 -12.54
N TRP A 175 11.49 12.10 -12.21
CA TRP A 175 10.45 11.64 -13.12
C TRP A 175 9.19 12.48 -12.89
N SER A 176 8.53 12.91 -13.97
CA SER A 176 7.24 13.60 -13.93
C SER A 176 6.17 12.77 -14.63
N TYR A 177 4.92 12.95 -14.24
CA TYR A 177 3.80 12.10 -14.59
C TYR A 177 2.59 12.88 -15.12
N ASP A 178 2.02 12.40 -16.23
CA ASP A 178 0.80 12.98 -16.81
C ASP A 178 -0.50 12.34 -16.26
N SER A 179 -0.44 11.08 -15.80
CA SER A 179 -1.63 10.30 -15.41
C SER A 179 -1.30 9.09 -14.51
N THR A 180 -0.52 9.32 -13.46
CA THR A 180 -0.20 8.32 -12.43
C THR A 180 -1.16 8.50 -11.24
N LEU A 181 -1.88 7.44 -10.86
CA LEU A 181 -2.80 7.45 -9.72
C LEU A 181 -2.01 7.60 -8.41
N ASN A 182 -1.08 6.67 -8.19
CA ASN A 182 -0.15 6.65 -7.07
C ASN A 182 1.17 6.00 -7.49
N VAL A 183 2.24 6.32 -6.77
CA VAL A 183 3.52 5.60 -6.85
C VAL A 183 3.72 4.80 -5.57
N VAL A 184 3.98 3.51 -5.71
CA VAL A 184 4.29 2.60 -4.59
C VAL A 184 5.77 2.22 -4.64
N PRO A 185 6.61 2.78 -3.77
CA PRO A 185 8.00 2.34 -3.61
C PRO A 185 8.10 0.94 -2.97
N SER A 186 9.24 0.27 -3.16
CA SER A 186 9.62 -0.88 -2.33
C SER A 186 10.20 -0.42 -0.99
N SER A 187 10.14 -1.29 0.04
CA SER A 187 10.69 -1.01 1.37
C SER A 187 12.23 -0.86 1.39
N ASP A 188 12.92 -1.27 0.32
CA ASP A 188 14.34 -0.98 0.13
C ASP A 188 14.58 0.14 -0.90
N GLY A 189 13.54 0.84 -1.38
CA GLY A 189 13.62 1.85 -2.43
C GLY A 189 14.30 1.41 -3.73
N SER A 190 14.58 0.12 -3.98
CA SER A 190 15.21 -0.32 -5.24
C SER A 190 14.24 -0.35 -6.41
N LEU A 191 12.93 -0.32 -6.14
CA LEU A 191 11.86 -0.29 -7.11
C LEU A 191 10.84 0.83 -6.80
N ILE A 192 10.15 1.27 -7.85
CA ILE A 192 8.85 1.94 -7.74
C ILE A 192 7.85 1.29 -8.69
N ALA A 193 6.58 1.22 -8.29
CA ALA A 193 5.45 0.95 -9.16
C ALA A 193 4.65 2.23 -9.40
N GLU A 194 4.58 2.65 -10.65
CA GLU A 194 3.77 3.78 -11.13
C GLU A 194 2.41 3.24 -11.57
N ASN A 195 1.38 3.32 -10.72
CA ASN A 195 0.05 2.81 -11.05
C ASN A 195 -0.67 3.79 -11.98
N GLY A 196 -1.18 3.31 -13.11
CA GLY A 196 -1.84 4.17 -14.11
C GLY A 196 -3.27 4.55 -13.72
N ALA A 197 -3.62 5.83 -13.81
CA ALA A 197 -4.99 6.28 -13.62
C ALA A 197 -5.90 5.89 -14.79
N ASN A 198 -7.21 5.74 -14.55
CA ASN A 198 -8.26 5.56 -15.57
C ASN A 198 -8.01 4.39 -16.57
N GLY A 199 -7.47 3.26 -16.10
CA GLY A 199 -7.11 2.12 -16.96
C GLY A 199 -5.74 2.27 -17.64
N GLY A 200 -4.90 3.19 -17.14
CA GLY A 200 -3.50 3.29 -17.49
C GLY A 200 -2.71 2.05 -17.06
N VAL A 201 -1.55 1.86 -17.70
CA VAL A 201 -0.66 0.70 -17.43
C VAL A 201 0.23 0.97 -16.23
N THR A 202 0.17 0.09 -15.25
CA THR A 202 1.12 0.06 -14.12
C THR A 202 2.52 -0.32 -14.58
N ARG A 203 3.52 0.49 -14.25
CA ARG A 203 4.94 0.27 -14.62
C ARG A 203 5.80 0.11 -13.38
N ILE A 204 6.62 -0.93 -13.34
CA ILE A 204 7.65 -1.10 -12.31
C ILE A 204 8.99 -0.62 -12.88
N ARG A 205 9.68 0.26 -12.15
CA ARG A 205 11.03 0.74 -12.49
C ARG A 205 12.07 0.27 -11.49
N SER A 206 13.28 0.08 -12.00
CA SER A 206 14.51 0.02 -11.19
C SER A 206 14.94 1.41 -10.76
N MET A 207 15.52 1.52 -9.57
CA MET A 207 15.96 2.76 -8.96
C MET A 207 17.43 2.69 -8.50
N PRO A 208 18.20 3.79 -8.60
CA PRO A 208 17.79 5.13 -9.03
C PRO A 208 17.88 5.37 -10.56
N ASP A 209 18.13 4.34 -11.37
CA ASP A 209 18.34 4.46 -12.81
C ASP A 209 17.05 4.76 -13.62
N GLY A 210 15.87 4.48 -13.05
CA GLY A 210 14.58 4.83 -13.65
C GLY A 210 14.16 3.96 -14.84
N ALA A 211 14.87 2.86 -15.10
CA ALA A 211 14.56 1.94 -16.19
C ALA A 211 13.29 1.16 -15.89
N VAL A 212 12.32 1.16 -16.82
CA VAL A 212 11.11 0.32 -16.71
C VAL A 212 11.51 -1.15 -16.87
N VAL A 213 11.38 -1.92 -15.79
CA VAL A 213 11.72 -3.36 -15.74
C VAL A 213 10.49 -4.26 -15.94
N LYS A 214 9.28 -3.74 -15.74
CA LYS A 214 8.02 -4.45 -16.00
C LYS A 214 6.90 -3.46 -16.35
N SER A 215 6.00 -3.90 -17.20
CA SER A 215 4.64 -3.35 -17.31
C SER A 215 3.65 -4.44 -16.95
N LEU A 216 2.68 -4.13 -16.09
CA LEU A 216 1.62 -5.06 -15.67
C LEU A 216 0.37 -4.92 -16.58
N PRO A 217 -0.58 -5.86 -16.55
CA PRO A 217 -1.89 -5.70 -17.18
C PRO A 217 -2.59 -4.39 -16.75
N PRO A 218 -3.38 -3.73 -17.61
CA PRO A 218 -4.07 -2.46 -17.28
C PRO A 218 -5.13 -2.51 -16.16
N VAL A 219 -5.37 -3.69 -15.58
CA VAL A 219 -6.31 -3.92 -14.47
C VAL A 219 -5.60 -4.09 -13.12
N ASP A 220 -4.27 -4.20 -13.13
CA ASP A 220 -3.44 -4.51 -11.97
C ASP A 220 -2.75 -3.24 -11.45
N ALA A 221 -3.08 -2.83 -10.23
CA ALA A 221 -2.31 -1.86 -9.45
C ALA A 221 -1.40 -2.60 -8.47
N VAL A 222 -0.22 -2.08 -8.18
CA VAL A 222 0.62 -2.56 -7.07
C VAL A 222 0.23 -1.77 -5.81
N ASP A 223 -0.11 -2.48 -4.74
CA ASP A 223 -0.40 -1.89 -3.42
C ASP A 223 0.75 -2.07 -2.41
N GLY A 224 1.76 -2.86 -2.77
CA GLY A 224 2.98 -3.06 -1.99
C GLY A 224 3.89 -4.14 -2.59
N PHE A 225 5.15 -4.14 -2.20
CA PHE A 225 6.13 -5.19 -2.51
C PHE A 225 6.40 -6.05 -1.27
N SER A 226 6.95 -7.25 -1.43
CA SER A 226 7.65 -7.94 -0.34
C SER A 226 9.01 -7.28 -0.07
N ASP A 227 9.57 -7.47 1.13
CA ASP A 227 10.87 -6.94 1.55
C ASP A 227 12.03 -7.37 0.64
N ASP A 228 11.96 -8.59 0.10
CA ASP A 228 12.93 -9.16 -0.84
C ASP A 228 12.69 -8.73 -2.31
N ASN A 229 11.69 -7.88 -2.56
CA ASN A 229 11.23 -7.46 -3.88
C ASN A 229 10.86 -8.61 -4.84
N ARG A 230 10.58 -9.81 -4.33
CA ARG A 230 10.17 -10.94 -5.16
C ARG A 230 8.70 -10.86 -5.54
N PHE A 231 7.86 -10.52 -4.57
CA PHE A 231 6.42 -10.48 -4.70
C PHE A 231 5.88 -9.05 -4.75
N ALA A 232 4.73 -8.88 -5.38
CA ALA A 232 3.92 -7.68 -5.32
C ALA A 232 2.50 -8.07 -4.88
N VAL A 233 1.93 -7.27 -3.97
CA VAL A 233 0.49 -7.28 -3.69
C VAL A 233 -0.18 -6.49 -4.80
N ILE A 234 -1.13 -7.13 -5.47
CA ILE A 234 -1.86 -6.59 -6.61
C ILE A 234 -3.32 -6.39 -6.24
N GLY A 235 -3.80 -5.16 -6.40
CA GLY A 235 -5.19 -4.77 -6.24
C GLY A 235 -5.87 -4.44 -7.57
N PRO A 236 -7.21 -4.43 -7.58
CA PRO A 236 -7.99 -3.88 -8.69
C PRO A 236 -7.67 -2.41 -8.98
N VAL A 237 -7.47 -2.06 -10.25
CA VAL A 237 -7.71 -0.67 -10.72
C VAL A 237 -9.22 -0.37 -10.80
N VAL A 238 -10.07 -1.40 -10.89
CA VAL A 238 -11.54 -1.29 -11.04
C VAL A 238 -12.31 -2.32 -10.19
N SER A 239 -13.47 -1.93 -9.67
CA SER A 239 -14.18 -2.52 -8.51
C SER A 239 -14.77 -3.95 -8.63
N VAL A 240 -14.08 -4.88 -9.31
CA VAL A 240 -14.51 -6.28 -9.49
C VAL A 240 -13.37 -7.31 -9.42
N ALA A 241 -12.10 -6.91 -9.23
CA ALA A 241 -10.99 -7.87 -9.13
C ALA A 241 -10.76 -8.39 -7.70
N GLN A 242 -9.96 -9.44 -7.62
CA GLN A 242 -9.46 -10.03 -6.39
C GLN A 242 -8.14 -9.36 -5.98
N ILE A 243 -7.84 -9.36 -4.68
CA ILE A 243 -6.49 -9.04 -4.19
C ILE A 243 -5.63 -10.27 -4.41
N ARG A 244 -4.43 -10.09 -4.97
CA ARG A 244 -3.51 -11.17 -5.31
C ARG A 244 -2.11 -10.88 -4.79
N VAL A 245 -1.34 -11.91 -4.51
CA VAL A 245 0.12 -11.81 -4.36
C VAL A 245 0.75 -12.56 -5.53
N ILE A 246 1.57 -11.87 -6.30
CA ILE A 246 2.22 -12.43 -7.50
C ILE A 246 3.73 -12.25 -7.43
N ASP A 247 4.49 -13.19 -7.99
CA ASP A 247 5.86 -12.93 -8.44
C ASP A 247 5.77 -12.01 -9.67
N TRP A 248 6.05 -10.72 -9.49
CA TRP A 248 5.77 -9.71 -10.53
C TRP A 248 6.66 -9.85 -11.77
N ARG A 249 7.83 -10.51 -11.63
CA ARG A 249 8.74 -10.79 -12.74
C ARG A 249 8.13 -11.82 -13.68
N THR A 250 7.68 -12.95 -13.14
CA THR A 250 7.11 -14.07 -13.90
C THR A 250 5.62 -13.90 -14.22
N GLY A 251 4.88 -13.19 -13.37
CA GLY A 251 3.41 -13.11 -13.39
C GLY A 251 2.72 -14.28 -12.68
N ASN A 252 3.47 -15.16 -11.99
CA ASN A 252 2.91 -16.29 -11.27
C ASN A 252 2.22 -15.83 -9.98
N GLU A 253 0.95 -16.17 -9.84
CA GLU A 253 0.19 -15.96 -8.60
C GLU A 253 0.58 -17.00 -7.55
N VAL A 254 0.86 -16.54 -6.32
CA VAL A 254 1.13 -17.41 -5.16
C VAL A 254 -0.03 -17.43 -4.16
N TRP A 255 -0.86 -16.40 -4.15
CA TRP A 255 -2.04 -16.29 -3.31
C TRP A 255 -3.08 -15.34 -3.89
N HIS A 256 -4.35 -15.54 -3.56
CA HIS A 256 -5.43 -14.59 -3.79
C HIS A 256 -6.49 -14.68 -2.69
N ASN A 257 -7.22 -13.59 -2.45
CA ASN A 257 -8.22 -13.48 -1.38
C ASN A 257 -9.55 -14.22 -1.65
N GLY A 258 -9.69 -14.91 -2.80
CA GLY A 258 -10.88 -15.69 -3.15
C GLY A 258 -12.15 -14.89 -3.48
N GLY A 259 -12.17 -13.56 -3.35
CA GLY A 259 -13.36 -12.72 -3.54
C GLY A 259 -13.05 -11.26 -3.85
N SER A 260 -14.08 -10.45 -4.12
CA SER A 260 -13.90 -9.00 -4.35
C SER A 260 -13.41 -8.32 -3.08
N GLY A 261 -12.35 -7.49 -3.17
CA GLY A 261 -11.87 -6.68 -2.07
C GLY A 261 -10.79 -5.70 -2.51
N TRP A 262 -10.48 -4.74 -1.65
CA TRP A 262 -9.43 -3.74 -1.84
C TRP A 262 -8.32 -3.98 -0.82
N ALA A 263 -7.06 -3.96 -1.26
CA ALA A 263 -5.94 -3.93 -0.32
C ALA A 263 -5.87 -2.53 0.27
N MET A 264 -6.32 -2.37 1.50
CA MET A 264 -6.39 -1.05 2.15
C MET A 264 -5.01 -0.60 2.59
N ARG A 265 -4.17 -1.56 3.01
CA ARG A 265 -2.77 -1.38 3.39
C ARG A 265 -2.02 -2.70 3.23
N VAL A 266 -0.71 -2.60 3.01
CA VAL A 266 0.25 -3.71 2.96
C VAL A 266 1.33 -3.48 4.02
N ALA A 267 1.83 -4.57 4.57
CA ALA A 267 2.77 -4.64 5.66
C ALA A 267 3.81 -5.73 5.35
N VAL A 268 5.12 -5.48 5.50
CA VAL A 268 6.18 -6.44 5.11
C VAL A 268 6.93 -7.01 6.32
N ASN A 269 7.41 -8.25 6.19
CA ASN A 269 8.21 -8.92 7.21
C ASN A 269 9.71 -8.97 6.81
N PRO A 270 10.60 -8.20 7.47
CA PRO A 270 12.00 -8.11 7.08
C PRO A 270 12.75 -9.45 7.07
N GLY A 271 13.43 -9.72 5.96
CA GLY A 271 14.28 -10.89 5.73
C GLY A 271 13.53 -12.17 5.33
N THR A 272 12.28 -12.11 4.86
CA THR A 272 11.44 -13.33 4.74
C THR A 272 10.60 -13.49 3.48
N GLY A 273 10.22 -12.41 2.79
CA GLY A 273 9.26 -12.42 1.69
C GLY A 273 7.79 -12.48 2.13
N ASP A 274 7.48 -12.47 3.44
CA ASP A 274 6.08 -12.48 3.91
C ASP A 274 5.46 -11.08 3.88
N VAL A 275 4.16 -11.02 3.59
CA VAL A 275 3.36 -9.79 3.61
C VAL A 275 2.09 -9.97 4.46
N ALA A 276 1.60 -8.89 5.04
CA ALA A 276 0.30 -8.82 5.69
C ALA A 276 -0.55 -7.75 4.99
N ILE A 277 -1.83 -8.06 4.80
CA ILE A 277 -2.75 -7.28 3.97
C ILE A 277 -4.01 -6.96 4.80
N ALA A 278 -4.36 -5.68 4.90
CA ALA A 278 -5.68 -5.27 5.37
C ALA A 278 -6.67 -5.31 4.21
N ILE A 279 -7.75 -6.09 4.34
CA ILE A 279 -8.72 -6.32 3.27
C ILE A 279 -9.98 -5.51 3.54
N GLY A 280 -10.29 -4.56 2.65
CA GLY A 280 -11.49 -3.74 2.68
C GLY A 280 -12.54 -4.18 1.68
N THR A 281 -13.80 -3.83 1.94
CA THR A 281 -14.91 -3.94 0.98
C THR A 281 -14.99 -2.73 0.06
N ASP A 282 -15.75 -2.84 -1.03
CA ASP A 282 -15.98 -1.71 -1.95
C ASP A 282 -16.68 -0.52 -1.25
N ASP A 283 -17.61 -0.81 -0.34
CA ASP A 283 -18.28 0.21 0.49
C ASP A 283 -17.28 0.91 1.43
N GLN A 284 -16.34 0.17 2.05
CA GLN A 284 -15.30 0.77 2.90
C GLN A 284 -14.32 1.61 2.07
N TYR A 285 -13.94 1.16 0.86
CA TYR A 285 -13.07 1.91 -0.05
C TYR A 285 -13.73 3.20 -0.57
N ARG A 286 -15.04 3.21 -0.83
CA ARG A 286 -15.78 4.43 -1.21
C ARG A 286 -16.04 5.37 -0.04
N ASN A 287 -16.05 4.87 1.19
CA ASN A 287 -16.38 5.63 2.40
C ASN A 287 -15.20 5.67 3.40
N LEU A 288 -13.98 5.89 2.87
CA LEU A 288 -12.80 6.25 3.67
C LEU A 288 -13.20 7.41 4.60
N GLY A 289 -13.20 7.17 5.91
CA GLY A 289 -13.83 8.09 6.86
C GLY A 289 -14.61 7.42 7.99
N GLN A 290 -15.33 6.33 7.68
CA GLN A 290 -16.41 5.82 8.55
C GLN A 290 -16.09 4.51 9.27
N ASP A 291 -15.44 3.55 8.60
CA ASP A 291 -14.95 2.31 9.20
C ASP A 291 -13.51 2.08 8.76
N TYR A 292 -12.58 2.21 9.71
CA TYR A 292 -11.14 2.00 9.51
C TYR A 292 -10.68 0.60 9.95
N THR A 293 -11.62 -0.33 10.13
CA THR A 293 -11.37 -1.63 10.73
C THR A 293 -11.47 -2.76 9.70
N TYR A 294 -10.38 -3.51 9.58
CA TYR A 294 -10.20 -4.49 8.51
C TYR A 294 -9.84 -5.87 9.09
N PRO A 295 -10.33 -6.96 8.48
CA PRO A 295 -9.68 -8.26 8.55
C PRO A 295 -8.23 -8.14 8.07
N LEU A 296 -7.32 -8.84 8.75
CA LEU A 296 -5.91 -8.89 8.41
C LEU A 296 -5.57 -10.32 7.96
N VAL A 297 -4.85 -10.45 6.84
CA VAL A 297 -4.36 -11.74 6.34
C VAL A 297 -2.85 -11.66 6.18
N ILE A 298 -2.12 -12.59 6.78
CA ILE A 298 -0.70 -12.81 6.55
C ILE A 298 -0.56 -13.81 5.41
N VAL A 299 0.15 -13.44 4.34
CA VAL A 299 0.55 -14.31 3.24
C VAL A 299 2.05 -14.56 3.36
N ARG A 300 2.41 -15.84 3.45
CA ARG A 300 3.78 -16.32 3.58
C ARG A 300 4.45 -16.38 2.21
N ALA A 301 5.79 -16.33 2.17
CA ALA A 301 6.57 -16.44 0.93
C ALA A 301 6.38 -17.77 0.13
N ASP A 302 5.76 -18.78 0.72
CA ASP A 302 5.39 -20.06 0.08
C ASP A 302 3.94 -20.10 -0.46
N GLY A 303 3.18 -19.01 -0.32
CA GLY A 303 1.78 -18.89 -0.71
C GLY A 303 0.76 -19.38 0.34
N SER A 304 1.22 -19.95 1.46
CA SER A 304 0.33 -20.24 2.59
C SER A 304 -0.14 -18.94 3.26
N ALA A 305 -1.33 -18.96 3.86
CA ALA A 305 -1.90 -17.75 4.46
C ALA A 305 -2.67 -18.03 5.75
N THR A 306 -2.64 -17.06 6.66
CA THR A 306 -3.33 -17.08 7.95
C THR A 306 -4.14 -15.79 8.13
N GLU A 307 -5.44 -15.93 8.41
CA GLU A 307 -6.29 -14.81 8.85
C GLU A 307 -6.07 -14.53 10.34
N ILE A 308 -5.91 -13.26 10.73
CA ILE A 308 -5.90 -12.86 12.14
C ILE A 308 -7.36 -12.66 12.59
N PRO A 309 -7.86 -13.40 13.60
CA PRO A 309 -9.30 -13.40 13.92
C PRO A 309 -9.85 -12.05 14.40
N GLY A 310 -10.75 -11.45 13.62
CA GLY A 310 -11.50 -10.25 13.97
C GLY A 310 -11.32 -9.12 12.96
N LYS A 311 -11.52 -7.89 13.43
CA LYS A 311 -11.21 -6.66 12.70
C LYS A 311 -10.36 -5.75 13.58
N TYR A 312 -9.37 -5.11 12.99
CA TYR A 312 -8.45 -4.21 13.67
C TYR A 312 -8.45 -2.85 13.00
N ALA A 313 -8.47 -1.78 13.80
CA ALA A 313 -8.04 -0.48 13.31
C ALA A 313 -6.54 -0.60 12.95
N TRP A 314 -6.17 -0.07 11.78
CA TRP A 314 -4.85 -0.30 11.19
C TRP A 314 -3.69 0.16 12.10
N VAL A 315 -2.65 -0.67 12.21
CA VAL A 315 -1.39 -0.31 12.87
C VAL A 315 -0.21 -0.99 12.16
N PHE A 316 0.87 -0.23 12.04
CA PHE A 316 2.23 -0.51 11.56
C PHE A 316 2.72 -1.98 11.50
N PRO A 317 3.55 -2.25 10.47
CA PRO A 317 4.99 -2.42 10.69
C PRO A 317 5.82 -1.29 10.07
N PRO A 318 7.08 -1.09 10.54
CA PRO A 318 7.89 0.11 10.26
C PRO A 318 8.53 0.22 8.85
N TYR A 319 7.84 -0.21 7.77
CA TYR A 319 8.44 -0.38 6.43
C TYR A 319 7.48 -0.21 5.23
N ALA A 320 6.41 0.60 5.38
CA ALA A 320 5.50 0.88 4.26
C ALA A 320 4.94 2.30 4.37
N ASP A 321 5.82 3.29 4.20
CA ASP A 321 5.47 4.71 4.21
C ASP A 321 4.93 5.09 2.82
N GLY A 322 3.66 4.75 2.57
CA GLY A 322 3.17 4.69 1.20
C GLY A 322 1.66 4.68 0.97
N TYR A 323 0.81 5.10 1.91
CA TYR A 323 -0.57 5.52 1.56
C TYR A 323 -1.23 6.43 2.60
N TYR A 324 -1.20 7.75 2.37
CA TYR A 324 -2.10 8.72 2.98
C TYR A 324 -3.03 9.32 1.91
N PRO A 325 -4.26 8.82 1.73
CA PRO A 325 -5.33 9.69 1.27
C PRO A 325 -5.73 10.59 2.46
N TYR A 326 -5.89 11.90 2.20
CA TYR A 326 -6.27 12.98 3.14
C TYR A 326 -5.17 13.61 4.02
N LYS A 327 -4.37 14.52 3.44
CA LYS A 327 -4.18 15.84 4.08
C LYS A 327 -5.51 16.61 3.96
N GLY A 328 -6.38 16.49 4.97
CA GLY A 328 -7.75 17.01 4.89
C GLY A 328 -8.48 17.12 6.22
N GLY A 329 -7.91 17.85 7.18
CA GLY A 329 -8.58 18.27 8.41
C GLY A 329 -8.48 19.80 8.58
N PRO A 330 -9.52 20.48 9.10
CA PRO A 330 -9.44 21.88 9.50
C PRO A 330 -8.54 22.07 10.74
N PRO A 331 -8.06 23.31 11.02
CA PRO A 331 -6.97 23.60 11.96
C PRO A 331 -7.26 23.32 13.45
#